data_AF-A0A954UJF2-F1
#
_entry.id   AF-A0A954UJF2-F1
#
_cell.length_a   1.000
_cell.length_b   1.000
_cell.length_c   1.000
_cell.angle_alpha   90.00
_cell.angle_beta   90.00
_cell.angle_gamma   90.00
#
_symmetry.space_group_name_H-M   'P 1'
#
loop_
_entity.id
_entity.type
_entity.pdbx_description
1 polymer ?
#
loop_
_entity_poly.entity_id
_entity_poly.type
_entity_poly.pdbx_seq_one_letter_code
_entity_poly.pdbx_strand_id
1 'polypeptide(L)'
;ICTEFMARGNRSTFADILPILKERRVGGYCWGLVDGRSQTKYPWKTWQMPILGEPDPWHHDIFHTDGSPYSQAEVDLIRQVIRAQN
;
A
#
# COMPACT_ATOMS: atom_id res chain seq x y z
N ILE A 1 0.91 1.10 -17.78
CA ILE A 1 0.90 0.41 -16.46
C ILE A 1 1.71 1.28 -15.50
N CYS A 2 1.17 1.58 -14.32
CA CYS A 2 1.89 2.20 -13.21
C CYS A 2 2.53 1.08 -12.38
N THR A 3 3.86 1.03 -12.33
CA THR A 3 4.59 -0.11 -11.74
C THR A 3 4.74 -0.03 -10.23
N GLU A 4 4.54 1.15 -9.64
CA GLU A 4 4.58 1.39 -8.20
C GLU A 4 3.86 2.70 -7.92
N PHE A 5 3.02 2.73 -6.88
CA PHE A 5 2.35 3.98 -6.47
C PHE A 5 2.26 4.18 -4.96
N MET A 6 2.19 3.11 -4.16
CA MET A 6 1.95 3.23 -2.73
C MET A 6 3.15 3.88 -2.03
N ALA A 7 2.95 4.92 -1.23
CA ALA A 7 3.98 5.51 -0.38
C ALA A 7 3.27 6.37 0.68
N ARG A 8 2.76 5.73 1.73
CA ARG A 8 1.79 6.35 2.64
C ARG A 8 2.28 7.63 3.31
N GLY A 9 3.53 7.63 3.80
CA GLY A 9 4.18 8.81 4.39
C GLY A 9 4.37 9.99 3.41
N ASN A 10 4.29 9.73 2.10
CA ASN A 10 4.40 10.72 1.03
C ASN A 10 3.03 11.10 0.44
N ARG A 11 1.92 10.77 1.14
CA ARG A 11 0.53 11.03 0.70
C ARG A 11 0.17 10.36 -0.62
N SER A 12 0.80 9.24 -0.92
CA SER A 12 0.39 8.36 -2.02
C SER A 12 -0.27 7.12 -1.42
N THR A 13 -1.61 7.10 -1.45
CA THR A 13 -2.45 6.11 -0.79
C THR A 13 -3.39 5.42 -1.77
N PHE A 14 -4.01 4.30 -1.36
CA PHE A 14 -5.08 3.70 -2.17
C PHE A 14 -6.26 4.65 -2.39
N ALA A 15 -6.61 5.46 -1.38
CA ALA A 15 -7.73 6.42 -1.47
C ALA A 15 -7.50 7.48 -2.53
N ASP A 16 -6.26 7.97 -2.66
CA ASP A 16 -5.91 9.00 -3.63
C ASP A 16 -5.70 8.43 -5.04
N ILE A 17 -5.07 7.25 -5.14
CA ILE A 17 -4.57 6.73 -6.42
C ILE A 17 -5.56 5.80 -7.13
N LEU A 18 -6.27 4.92 -6.41
CA LEU A 18 -7.16 3.94 -7.06
C LEU A 18 -8.27 4.59 -7.92
N PRO A 19 -8.93 5.68 -7.49
CA PRO A 19 -9.93 6.35 -8.33
C PRO A 19 -9.34 6.88 -9.65
N ILE A 20 -8.13 7.46 -9.60
CA ILE A 20 -7.43 7.99 -10.77
C ILE A 20 -7.06 6.87 -11.74
N LEU A 21 -6.50 5.78 -11.21
CA LEU A 21 -6.15 4.60 -12.02
C LEU A 21 -7.38 4.01 -12.71
N LYS A 22 -8.51 3.93 -11.99
CA LYS A 22 -9.78 3.46 -12.55
C LYS A 22 -10.31 4.38 -13.65
N GLU A 23 -10.39 5.69 -13.39
CA GLU A 23 -10.88 6.69 -14.34
C GLU A 23 -10.05 6.70 -15.63
N ARG A 24 -8.72 6.58 -15.50
CA ARG A 24 -7.78 6.59 -16.62
C ARG A 24 -7.58 5.22 -17.27
N ARG A 25 -8.22 4.16 -16.76
CA ARG A 25 -8.08 2.77 -17.22
C ARG A 25 -6.60 2.31 -17.21
N VAL A 26 -5.85 2.67 -16.17
CA VAL A 26 -4.44 2.31 -15.99
C VAL A 26 -4.33 1.24 -14.92
N GLY A 27 -3.72 0.10 -15.24
CA GLY A 27 -3.34 -0.90 -14.23
C GLY A 27 -2.22 -0.38 -13.33
N GLY A 28 -2.29 -0.68 -12.04
CA GLY A 28 -1.31 -0.29 -11.03
C GLY A 28 -0.81 -1.48 -10.21
N TYR A 29 0.48 -1.50 -9.91
CA TYR A 29 1.09 -2.44 -8.96
C TYR A 29 1.38 -1.74 -7.63
N CYS A 30 0.97 -2.37 -6.52
CA CYS A 30 1.43 -2.01 -5.18
C CYS A 30 2.68 -2.85 -4.87
N TRP A 31 3.77 -2.18 -4.50
CA TRP A 31 5.03 -2.85 -4.20
C TRP A 31 5.11 -3.27 -2.73
N GLY A 32 4.71 -4.51 -2.43
CA GLY A 32 4.53 -4.96 -1.04
C GLY A 32 3.10 -5.43 -0.82
N LEU A 33 2.93 -6.40 0.06
CA LEU A 33 1.64 -7.04 0.30
C LEU A 33 1.53 -7.52 1.74
N VAL A 34 2.51 -8.29 2.19
CA VAL A 34 2.56 -8.87 3.54
C VAL A 34 3.84 -8.43 4.22
N ASP A 35 3.74 -7.98 5.46
CA ASP A 35 4.89 -7.73 6.32
C ASP A 35 5.78 -8.98 6.39
N GLY A 36 7.04 -8.83 6.00
CA GLY A 36 7.93 -9.98 5.86
C GLY A 36 9.34 -9.61 5.43
N ARG A 37 10.01 -10.56 4.77
CA ARG A 37 11.45 -10.50 4.49
C ARG A 37 11.89 -9.26 3.70
N SER A 38 11.04 -8.75 2.80
CA SER A 38 11.33 -7.54 2.01
C SER A 38 11.29 -6.26 2.83
N GLN A 39 10.64 -6.27 4.00
CA GLN A 39 10.50 -5.13 4.90
C GLN A 39 9.93 -3.87 4.22
N THR A 40 8.99 -4.07 3.29
CA THR A 40 8.35 -3.01 2.50
C THR A 40 7.36 -2.15 3.29
N LYS A 41 7.02 -2.53 4.52
CA LYS A 41 6.36 -1.63 5.48
C LYS A 41 7.23 -0.46 5.93
N TYR A 42 8.55 -0.53 5.79
CA TYR A 42 9.45 0.56 6.17
C TYR A 42 9.66 1.56 5.03
N PRO A 43 9.67 2.88 5.31
CA PRO A 43 9.96 3.91 4.30
C PRO A 43 11.36 3.79 3.70
N TRP A 44 11.57 4.18 2.45
CA TRP A 44 12.88 4.11 1.79
C TRP A 44 14.04 4.76 2.58
N LYS A 45 13.76 5.84 3.32
CA LYS A 45 14.75 6.57 4.13
C LYS A 45 15.36 5.70 5.24
N THR A 46 14.68 4.64 5.67
CA THR A 46 15.17 3.79 6.76
C THR A 46 16.42 3.00 6.40
N TRP A 47 16.73 2.85 5.11
CA TRP A 47 18.00 2.29 4.65
C TRP A 47 19.22 3.10 5.09
N GLN A 48 19.04 4.40 5.36
CA GLN A 48 20.08 5.29 5.87
C GLN A 48 19.92 5.60 7.36
N MET A 49 18.68 5.63 7.85
CA MET A 49 18.34 5.95 9.24
C MET A 49 17.40 4.87 9.81
N PRO A 50 17.94 3.83 10.47
CA PRO A 50 17.13 2.76 11.01
C PRO A 50 16.06 3.30 11.96
N ILE A 51 14.83 2.81 11.79
CA ILE A 51 13.75 3.03 12.76
C ILE A 51 13.77 1.87 13.75
N LEU A 52 13.71 2.17 15.04
CA LEU A 52 13.50 1.16 16.08
C LEU A 52 12.00 0.88 16.19
N GLY A 53 11.61 -0.38 15.98
CA GLY A 53 10.22 -0.81 16.07
C GLY A 53 9.46 -0.73 14.74
N GLU A 54 8.14 -0.68 14.85
CA GLU A 54 7.23 -0.68 13.72
C GLU A 54 7.03 0.76 13.18
N PRO A 55 7.09 0.98 11.86
CA PRO A 55 6.88 2.32 11.31
C PRO A 55 5.42 2.71 11.42
N ASP A 56 5.15 3.99 11.71
CA ASP A 56 3.81 4.56 11.64
C ASP A 56 3.84 5.86 10.82
N PRO A 57 3.18 5.93 9.65
CA PRO A 57 2.45 4.84 9.01
C PRO A 57 3.36 3.76 8.38
N TRP A 58 2.79 2.59 8.09
CA TRP A 58 3.40 1.63 7.16
C TRP A 58 3.55 2.24 5.77
N HIS A 59 4.61 1.84 5.05
CA HIS A 59 4.94 2.41 3.76
C HIS A 59 4.18 1.78 2.59
N HIS A 60 4.36 0.48 2.33
CA HIS A 60 3.69 -0.22 1.23
C HIS A 60 2.84 -1.44 1.61
N ASP A 61 3.24 -2.23 2.61
CA ASP A 61 2.56 -3.50 2.92
C ASP A 61 1.12 -3.29 3.41
N ILE A 62 0.27 -4.30 3.18
CA ILE A 62 -1.19 -4.24 3.40
C ILE A 62 -1.62 -5.16 4.54
N PHE A 63 -0.93 -6.29 4.70
CA PHE A 63 -1.28 -7.34 5.65
C PHE A 63 -0.13 -7.62 6.61
N HIS A 64 -0.49 -7.96 7.85
CA HIS A 64 0.40 -8.63 8.78
C HIS A 64 0.63 -10.09 8.35
N THR A 65 1.61 -10.75 8.96
CA THR A 65 1.99 -12.14 8.65
C THR A 65 0.88 -13.16 8.90
N ASP A 66 -0.07 -12.86 9.78
CA ASP A 66 -1.25 -13.67 10.07
C ASP A 66 -2.43 -13.41 9.09
N GLY A 67 -2.24 -12.49 8.13
CA GLY A 67 -3.24 -12.10 7.15
C GLY A 67 -4.22 -11.03 7.64
N SER A 68 -4.10 -10.56 8.88
CA SER A 68 -4.87 -9.41 9.35
C SER A 68 -4.43 -8.15 8.59
N PRO A 69 -5.37 -7.24 8.28
CA PRO A 69 -5.03 -6.02 7.55
C PRO A 69 -4.35 -5.01 8.47
N TYR A 70 -3.33 -4.31 7.96
CA TYR A 70 -2.79 -3.11 8.61
C TYR A 70 -3.87 -2.03 8.76
N SER A 71 -4.71 -1.87 7.71
CA SER A 71 -5.87 -0.97 7.73
C SER A 71 -7.08 -1.64 7.10
N GLN A 72 -8.10 -1.92 7.92
CA GLN A 72 -9.35 -2.50 7.44
C GLN A 72 -10.03 -1.60 6.39
N ALA A 73 -10.01 -0.28 6.60
CA ALA A 73 -10.61 0.69 5.69
C ALA A 73 -9.99 0.66 4.28
N GLU A 74 -8.67 0.45 4.18
CA GLU A 74 -8.03 0.31 2.87
C GLU A 74 -8.40 -0.97 2.15
N VAL A 75 -8.43 -2.09 2.87
CA VAL A 75 -8.85 -3.37 2.29
C VAL A 75 -10.30 -3.31 1.80
N ASP A 76 -11.16 -2.64 2.55
CA ASP A 76 -12.56 -2.43 2.15
C ASP A 76 -12.67 -1.54 0.90
N LEU A 77 -11.90 -0.45 0.83
CA LEU A 77 -11.81 0.39 -0.36
C LEU A 77 -11.30 -0.39 -1.58
N ILE A 78 -10.21 -1.14 -1.45
CA ILE A 78 -9.65 -1.96 -2.54
C ILE A 78 -10.72 -2.94 -3.05
N ARG A 79 -11.40 -3.64 -2.15
CA ARG A 79 -12.49 -4.57 -2.50
C ARG A 79 -13.63 -3.87 -3.20
N GLN A 80 -14.04 -2.68 -2.74
CA GLN A 80 -15.09 -1.88 -3.37
C GLN A 80 -14.71 -1.48 -4.80
N VAL A 81 -13.49 -0.99 -5.00
CA VAL A 81 -13.00 -0.54 -6.31
C VAL A 81 -12.91 -1.70 -7.31
N ILE A 82 -12.40 -2.86 -6.88
CA ILE A 82 -12.25 -4.07 -7.69
C ILE A 82 -13.61 -4.70 -8.02
N ARG A 83 -14.51 -4.83 -7.05
CA ARG A 83 -15.85 -5.43 -7.28
C ARG A 83 -16.73 -4.56 -8.17
N ALA A 84 -16.52 -3.25 -8.20
CA ALA A 84 -17.23 -2.33 -9.07
C ALA A 84 -16.75 -2.37 -10.54
N GLN A 85 -16.14 -3.46 -11.00
CA GLN A 85 -15.87 -3.74 -12.41
C GLN A 85 -17.02 -4.61 -12.94
N ASN A 86 -17.99 -3.94 -13.57
CA ASN A 86 -19.04 -4.56 -14.38
C ASN A 86 -18.64 -4.50 -15.86
#